data_AF-A0AAW8KGW1-F1
#
_entry.id   AF-A0AAW8KGW1-F1
#
_cell.length_a   1.000
_cell.length_b   1.000
_cell.length_c   1.000
_cell.angle_alpha   90.00
_cell.angle_beta   90.00
_cell.angle_gamma   90.00
#
_symmetry.space_group_name_H-M   'P 1'
#
loop_
_entity.id
_entity.type
_entity.pdbx_description
1 polymer ?
#
loop_
_entity_poly.entity_id
_entity_poly.type
_entity_poly.pdbx_seq_one_letter_code
_entity_poly.pdbx_strand_id
1 'polypeptide(L)' 'IIKNARKQVADKLGVNSEEVYFTSGGTESDNTAIFGSAYSKKRQGNKIITTKVEHPAVLEAMKKLESEGF' A
#
# COMPACT_ATOMS: atom_id res chain seq x y z
N ILE A 1 -5.80 15.61 18.70
CA ILE A 1 -5.54 14.16 18.82
C ILE A 1 -4.94 13.59 17.54
N ILE A 2 -5.66 13.54 16.40
CA ILE A 2 -5.17 12.94 15.14
C ILE A 2 -3.82 13.50 14.65
N LYS A 3 -3.63 14.83 14.66
CA LYS A 3 -2.35 15.45 14.26
C LYS A 3 -1.17 14.97 15.12
N ASN A 4 -1.37 14.84 16.42
CA ASN A 4 -0.32 14.39 17.35
C ASN A 4 -0.04 12.89 17.18
N ALA A 5 -1.07 12.07 16.98
CA ALA A 5 -0.91 10.64 16.70
C ALA A 5 -0.13 10.42 15.39
N ARG A 6 -0.46 11.19 14.34
CA ARG A 6 0.25 11.15 13.06
C ARG A 6 1.73 11.48 13.23
N LYS A 7 2.02 12.56 13.96
CA LYS A 7 3.40 12.95 14.27
C LYS A 7 4.15 11.85 15.01
N GLN A 8 3.56 11.22 16.03
CA GLN A 8 4.22 10.13 16.77
C GLN A 8 4.56 8.92 15.90
N VAL A 9 3.68 8.55 14.97
CA VAL A 9 3.94 7.47 14.01
C VAL A 9 5.05 7.88 13.04
N ALA A 10 4.98 9.10 12.49
CA ALA A 10 5.96 9.63 11.56
C ALA A 10 7.37 9.71 12.18
N ASP A 11 7.47 10.23 13.40
CA ASP A 11 8.73 10.34 14.17
C ASP A 11 9.36 8.94 14.40
N LYS A 12 8.54 7.91 14.67
CA LYS A 12 9.03 6.52 14.85
C LYS A 12 9.49 5.88 13.55
N LEU A 13 8.91 6.27 12.42
CA LEU A 13 9.23 5.73 11.09
C LEU A 13 10.30 6.56 10.35
N GLY A 14 10.66 7.74 10.87
CA GLY A 14 11.61 8.66 10.24
C GLY A 14 11.09 9.31 8.95
N VAL A 15 9.76 9.51 8.86
CA VAL A 15 9.09 10.12 7.69
C VAL A 15 8.41 11.43 8.07
N ASN A 16 7.97 12.21 7.08
CA ASN A 16 7.18 13.41 7.33
C ASN A 16 5.76 13.02 7.76
N SER A 17 5.14 13.88 8.57
CA SER A 17 3.79 13.61 9.06
C SER A 17 2.77 13.50 7.94
N GLU A 18 2.97 14.24 6.85
CA GLU A 18 2.15 14.29 5.65
C GLU A 18 2.16 12.95 4.88
N GLU A 19 3.16 12.10 5.11
CA GLU A 19 3.31 10.79 4.47
C GLU A 19 2.53 9.68 5.21
N VAL A 20 1.96 9.98 6.38
CA VAL A 20 1.24 9.01 7.21
C VAL A 20 -0.27 9.14 7.04
N TYR A 21 -0.87 8.14 6.40
CA TYR A 21 -2.30 7.99 6.22
C TYR A 21 -2.86 6.93 7.17
N PHE A 22 -3.92 7.27 7.91
CA PHE A 22 -4.62 6.30 8.75
C PHE A 22 -5.71 5.61 7.94
N THR A 23 -5.67 4.28 7.89
CA THR A 23 -6.72 3.43 7.31
C THR A 23 -7.42 2.63 8.42
N SER A 24 -8.42 1.84 8.07
CA SER A 24 -9.14 0.94 9.00
C SER A 24 -8.31 -0.28 9.46
N GLY A 25 -7.16 -0.56 8.82
CA GLY A 25 -6.28 -1.66 9.21
C GLY A 25 -5.34 -2.12 8.09
N GLY A 26 -4.62 -3.22 8.34
CA GLY A 26 -3.59 -3.79 7.45
C GLY A 26 -4.12 -4.12 6.06
N THR A 27 -5.27 -4.80 5.97
CA THR A 27 -5.89 -5.15 4.69
C THR A 27 -6.21 -3.92 3.82
N GLU A 28 -6.73 -2.84 4.42
CA GLU A 28 -6.99 -1.61 3.65
C GLU A 28 -5.69 -0.87 3.29
N SER A 29 -4.71 -0.85 4.21
CA SER A 29 -3.39 -0.26 3.94
C SER A 29 -2.69 -0.95 2.77
N ASP A 30 -2.64 -2.28 2.77
CA ASP A 30 -2.01 -3.08 1.71
C ASP A 30 -2.67 -2.81 0.35
N ASN A 31 -4.01 -2.90 0.30
CA ASN A 31 -4.76 -2.65 -0.94
C ASN A 31 -4.57 -1.21 -1.45
N THR A 32 -4.57 -0.23 -0.56
CA THR A 32 -4.36 1.19 -0.93
C THR A 32 -2.99 1.38 -1.55
N ALA A 33 -1.94 0.83 -0.93
CA ALA A 33 -0.58 0.94 -1.43
C ALA A 33 -0.39 0.21 -2.77
N ILE A 34 -0.89 -1.02 -2.89
CA ILE A 34 -0.72 -1.87 -4.06
C ILE A 34 -1.52 -1.33 -5.25
N PHE A 35 -2.84 -1.20 -5.12
CA PHE A 35 -3.70 -0.76 -6.21
C PHE A 35 -3.40 0.68 -6.59
N GLY A 36 -3.21 1.56 -5.60
CA GLY A 36 -2.83 2.95 -5.83
C GLY A 36 -1.54 3.07 -6.65
N SER A 37 -0.53 2.26 -6.32
CA SER A 37 0.74 2.24 -7.06
C SER A 37 0.59 1.64 -8.46
N ALA A 38 -0.05 0.47 -8.58
CA ALA A 38 -0.21 -0.22 -9.86
C ALA A 38 -1.00 0.63 -10.86
N TYR A 39 -2.13 1.18 -10.44
CA TYR A 39 -2.99 1.97 -11.32
C TYR A 39 -2.38 3.33 -11.68
N SER A 40 -1.76 4.04 -10.71
CA SER A 40 -1.13 5.32 -10.99
C SER A 40 0.09 5.20 -11.91
N LYS A 41 0.83 4.09 -11.82
CA LYS A 41 2.05 3.84 -12.61
C LYS A 41 1.82 2.98 -13.85
N LYS A 42 0.58 2.66 -14.21
CA LYS A 42 0.25 1.80 -15.37
C LYS A 42 0.95 2.21 -16.68
N ARG A 43 1.17 3.52 -16.90
CA ARG A 43 1.89 4.03 -18.08
C ARG A 43 3.38 3.65 -18.12
N GLN A 44 3.98 3.35 -16.97
CA GLN A 44 5.38 2.93 -16.84
C GLN A 44 5.57 1.43 -17.07
N GLY A 45 4.46 0.67 -17.13
CA GLY A 45 4.46 -0.76 -17.32
C GLY A 45 3.53 -1.45 -16.33
N ASN A 46 3.34 -2.73 -16.59
CA ASN A 46 2.38 -3.58 -15.87
C ASN A 46 3.06 -4.61 -14.96
N LYS A 47 4.34 -4.91 -15.20
CA LYS A 47 5.08 -5.93 -14.47
C LYS A 47 5.28 -5.57 -13.00
N ILE A 48 4.76 -6.39 -12.10
CA ILE A 48 4.93 -6.29 -10.64
C ILE A 48 5.71 -7.49 -10.13
N ILE A 49 6.59 -7.28 -9.13
CA ILE A 49 7.35 -8.34 -8.46
C ILE A 49 6.88 -8.40 -7.01
N THR A 50 6.60 -9.62 -6.53
CA THR A 50 6.16 -9.90 -5.15
C THR A 50 6.79 -11.20 -4.64
N THR A 51 6.59 -11.54 -3.37
CA THR A 51 7.08 -12.81 -2.78
C THR A 51 5.94 -13.82 -2.58
N LYS A 52 6.29 -15.09 -2.36
CA LYS A 52 5.31 -16.17 -2.11
C LYS A 52 4.79 -16.21 -0.67
N VAL A 53 5.41 -15.46 0.24
CA VAL A 53 5.15 -15.52 1.69
C VAL A 53 4.42 -14.27 2.20
N GLU A 54 3.89 -13.46 1.29
CA GLU A 54 3.13 -12.27 1.66
C GLU A 54 1.84 -12.60 2.41
N HIS A 55 1.35 -11.63 3.18
CA HIS A 55 0.06 -11.71 3.84
C HIS A 55 -1.09 -11.91 2.82
N PRO A 56 -2.18 -12.63 3.15
CA PRO A 56 -3.30 -12.85 2.23
C PRO A 56 -3.85 -11.58 1.57
N ALA A 57 -3.89 -10.44 2.29
CA ALA A 57 -4.35 -9.17 1.70
C ALA A 57 -3.52 -8.73 0.49
N VAL A 58 -2.20 -8.97 0.52
CA VAL A 58 -1.30 -8.68 -0.61
C VAL A 58 -1.48 -9.71 -1.71
N LEU A 59 -1.53 -11.00 -1.38
CA LEU A 59 -1.67 -12.07 -2.38
C LEU A 59 -2.96 -11.96 -3.18
N GLU A 60 -4.09 -11.65 -2.52
CA GLU A 60 -5.36 -11.45 -3.19
C GLU A 60 -5.36 -10.17 -4.06
N ALA A 61 -4.69 -9.10 -3.62
CA ALA A 61 -4.51 -7.91 -4.45
C ALA A 61 -3.69 -8.22 -5.72
N MET A 62 -2.64 -9.04 -5.61
CA MET A 62 -1.83 -9.46 -6.76
C MET A 62 -2.61 -10.33 -7.74
N LYS A 63 -3.40 -11.30 -7.26
CA LYS A 63 -4.30 -12.11 -8.11
C LYS A 63 -5.32 -11.25 -8.85
N LYS A 64 -5.86 -10.23 -8.18
CA LYS A 64 -6.78 -9.28 -8.79
C LYS A 64 -6.09 -8.49 -9.91
N LEU A 65 -4.90 -7.97 -9.68
CA LEU A 65 -4.12 -7.25 -10.69
C LEU A 65 -3.72 -8.14 -11.88
N GLU A 66 -3.31 -9.39 -11.61
CA GLU A 66 -3.03 -10.38 -12.65
C GLU A 66 -4.26 -10.61 -13.56
N SER A 67 -5.46 -10.71 -12.99
CA SER A 67 -6.71 -10.81 -13.76
C SER A 67 -7.03 -9.58 -14.63
N GLU A 68 -6.41 -8.43 -14.34
CA GLU A 68 -6.55 -7.18 -15.07
C GLU A 68 -5.43 -6.95 -16.10
N GLY A 69 -4.51 -7.90 -16.24
CA GLY A 69 -3.39 -7.84 -17.19
C GLY A 69 -2.19 -7.04 -16.69
N PHE A 70 -2.02 -6.95 -15.36
CA PHE A 70 -0.76 -6.53 -14.75
C PHE A 70 0.26 -7.68 -14.73
#